data_AF-A0A8J7CZL3-F1
#
_entry.id   AF-A0A8J7CZL3-F1
#
_cell.length_a   1.000
_cell.length_b   1.000
_cell.length_c   1.000
_cell.angle_alpha   90.00
_cell.angle_beta   90.00
_cell.angle_gamma   90.00
#
_symmetry.space_group_name_H-M   'P 1'
#
loop_
_entity.id
_entity.type
_entity.pdbx_description
1 polymer ?
#
loop_
_entity_poly.entity_id
_entity_poly.type
_entity_poly.pdbx_seq_one_letter_code
_entity_poly.pdbx_strand_id
1 'polypeptide(L)'
;MNYVFVFLGEFGYELFNWQGLVRKFKTTCSPEDIIIIGGRTGMDIWYPYADIFIDISADPFYKASRADGYFAYDIATLYRKDSQDAIKASVQAYITEKLRPFNIERPEFIFSSDLNLINGVHFGMWEKFFNIYGGEGHKQNLYAKIDYDSAELKSDLENRLQINLSEPYVLVQGRKRDIVIRSKHVVPTELLVEKLAEKIPVVVLNFNTGRAWDSRSEIAGGKNCRVLKSFSAHEQAILIKHAADCVFTTENDFGSHIYVPPFMGRDVLAIAGADVYTIGTTPIDFWNGEIFKFGGQILPFVSEEIFASEAVVKGFCEVILKRISANYFFGKLEEKAATVDIKDFYLWPNTPPPPDSREREILQRVGVSDYDTNDPRSRSSLIIDCLGKLIRGGKISYPFVLADICGGDAIVGTKIKEHFMLSEVIVQDCFKGKFSTHKQAHERGVKLYGGWLQHLVEGDLANKIDVVLMLNTFRGWHSAQLRPNEQDIPMKTLLWFERNSKFFIVTATVDQIKFLEQRGFTIVLLGKGEDDSYMICVSKNF
;
A
#
# COMPACT_ATOMS: atom_id res chain seq x y z
N MET A 1 -35.65 -11.77 0.96
CA MET A 1 -35.54 -11.83 -0.51
C MET A 1 -34.19 -12.45 -0.86
N ASN A 2 -34.08 -13.15 -1.99
CA ASN A 2 -32.83 -13.79 -2.41
C ASN A 2 -32.31 -13.06 -3.66
N TYR A 3 -31.16 -12.42 -3.57
CA TYR A 3 -30.56 -11.65 -4.67
C TYR A 3 -29.32 -12.37 -5.19
N VAL A 4 -29.23 -12.56 -6.51
CA VAL A 4 -28.09 -13.19 -7.18
C VAL A 4 -27.38 -12.14 -8.03
N PHE A 5 -26.24 -11.66 -7.55
CA PHE A 5 -25.39 -10.72 -8.28
C PHE A 5 -24.38 -11.47 -9.14
N VAL A 6 -24.41 -11.27 -10.46
CA VAL A 6 -23.56 -12.01 -11.41
C VAL A 6 -22.58 -11.08 -12.13
N PHE A 7 -21.29 -11.25 -11.88
CA PHE A 7 -20.24 -10.52 -12.57
C PHE A 7 -19.68 -11.32 -13.76
N LEU A 8 -19.87 -10.79 -14.97
CA LEU A 8 -19.43 -11.42 -16.22
C LEU A 8 -18.14 -10.79 -16.77
N GLY A 9 -17.97 -9.50 -16.49
CA GLY A 9 -17.00 -8.57 -17.07
C GLY A 9 -15.51 -8.81 -16.82
N GLU A 10 -14.69 -7.84 -17.20
CA GLU A 10 -13.23 -7.88 -17.09
C GLU A 10 -12.76 -7.74 -15.63
N PHE A 11 -11.59 -8.33 -15.35
CA PHE A 11 -10.92 -8.10 -14.07
C PHE A 11 -10.19 -6.75 -14.14
N GLY A 12 -10.66 -5.78 -13.36
CA GLY A 12 -10.17 -4.42 -13.38
C GLY A 12 -11.09 -3.47 -12.64
N TYR A 13 -11.19 -2.23 -13.13
CA TYR A 13 -12.04 -1.20 -12.54
C TYR A 13 -13.49 -1.69 -12.40
N GLU A 14 -14.02 -2.38 -13.40
CA GLU A 14 -15.41 -2.82 -13.46
C GLU A 14 -15.74 -3.81 -12.35
N LEU A 15 -14.85 -4.77 -12.10
CA LEU A 15 -14.97 -5.69 -10.98
C LEU A 15 -14.92 -4.95 -9.64
N PHE A 16 -13.95 -4.05 -9.48
CA PHE A 16 -13.79 -3.32 -8.22
C PHE A 16 -14.94 -2.36 -7.95
N ASN A 17 -15.49 -1.76 -9.00
CA ASN A 17 -16.67 -0.94 -8.90
C ASN A 17 -17.90 -1.82 -8.57
N TRP A 18 -18.08 -2.93 -9.28
CA TRP A 18 -19.17 -3.87 -9.04
C TRP A 18 -19.21 -4.38 -7.59
N GLN A 19 -18.09 -4.88 -7.05
CA GLN A 19 -18.05 -5.42 -5.68
C GLN A 19 -18.49 -4.41 -4.63
N GLY A 20 -18.17 -3.12 -4.79
CA GLY A 20 -18.47 -2.15 -3.77
C GLY A 20 -19.90 -1.60 -3.92
N LEU A 21 -20.47 -1.63 -5.14
CA LEU A 21 -21.91 -1.40 -5.34
C LEU A 21 -22.73 -2.50 -4.65
N VAL A 22 -22.33 -3.77 -4.80
CA VAL A 22 -22.98 -4.88 -4.09
C VAL A 22 -22.81 -4.72 -2.57
N ARG A 23 -21.62 -4.30 -2.11
CA ARG A 23 -21.37 -4.02 -0.68
C ARG A 23 -22.29 -2.93 -0.14
N LYS A 24 -22.44 -1.83 -0.88
CA LYS A 24 -23.37 -0.75 -0.54
C LYS A 24 -24.82 -1.24 -0.54
N PHE A 25 -25.20 -2.05 -1.52
CA PHE A 25 -26.54 -2.62 -1.57
C PHE A 25 -26.85 -3.49 -0.35
N LYS A 26 -25.89 -4.29 0.15
CA LYS A 26 -26.08 -5.07 1.40
C LYS A 26 -26.47 -4.19 2.58
N THR A 27 -26.04 -2.93 2.66
CA THR A 27 -26.42 -2.02 3.76
C THR A 27 -27.87 -1.53 3.66
N THR A 28 -28.56 -1.81 2.54
CA THR A 28 -29.98 -1.49 2.31
C THR A 28 -30.90 -2.68 2.55
N CYS A 29 -30.33 -3.89 2.68
CA CYS A 29 -31.07 -5.13 2.82
C CYS A 29 -31.53 -5.38 4.26
N SER A 30 -32.59 -6.18 4.43
CA SER A 30 -32.95 -6.71 5.75
C SER A 30 -31.99 -7.85 6.16
N PRO A 31 -31.88 -8.18 7.46
CA PRO A 31 -31.06 -9.31 7.92
C PRO A 31 -31.48 -10.66 7.32
N GLU A 32 -32.73 -10.81 6.90
CA GLU A 32 -33.29 -12.03 6.30
C GLU A 32 -33.04 -12.12 4.78
N ASP A 33 -32.52 -11.06 4.16
CA ASP A 33 -32.16 -11.08 2.75
C ASP A 33 -30.84 -11.83 2.53
N ILE A 34 -30.88 -12.78 1.59
CA ILE A 34 -29.73 -13.60 1.19
C ILE A 34 -29.06 -12.99 -0.03
N ILE A 35 -27.77 -12.72 0.07
CA ILE A 35 -26.91 -12.25 -1.02
C ILE A 35 -26.10 -13.40 -1.57
N ILE A 36 -26.35 -13.74 -2.83
CA ILE A 36 -25.66 -14.77 -3.59
C ILE A 36 -24.79 -14.08 -4.64
N ILE A 37 -23.55 -14.53 -4.78
CA ILE A 37 -22.62 -14.03 -5.80
C ILE A 37 -22.36 -15.13 -6.82
N GLY A 38 -22.60 -14.83 -8.10
CA GLY A 38 -22.09 -15.59 -9.23
C GLY A 38 -20.81 -14.93 -9.76
N GLY A 39 -19.66 -15.57 -9.56
CA GLY A 39 -18.36 -14.99 -9.88
C GLY A 39 -17.34 -16.02 -10.36
N ARG A 40 -16.18 -15.55 -10.82
CA ARG A 40 -15.08 -16.42 -11.26
C ARG A 40 -14.44 -17.14 -10.08
N THR A 41 -13.76 -18.25 -10.36
CA THR A 41 -13.04 -19.05 -9.35
C THR A 41 -12.12 -18.16 -8.53
N GLY A 42 -12.22 -18.27 -7.19
CA GLY A 42 -11.41 -17.53 -6.25
C GLY A 42 -11.80 -16.05 -6.04
N MET A 43 -12.88 -15.57 -6.67
CA MET A 43 -13.37 -14.21 -6.46
C MET A 43 -14.17 -14.03 -5.18
N ASP A 44 -14.48 -15.10 -4.45
CA ASP A 44 -15.19 -15.08 -3.18
C ASP A 44 -14.51 -14.19 -2.13
N ILE A 45 -13.17 -14.08 -2.14
CA ILE A 45 -12.42 -13.18 -1.25
C ILE A 45 -12.81 -11.70 -1.41
N TRP A 46 -13.37 -11.31 -2.56
CA TRP A 46 -13.80 -9.94 -2.85
C TRP A 46 -15.21 -9.66 -2.29
N TYR A 47 -15.94 -10.70 -1.88
CA TYR A 47 -17.32 -10.64 -1.38
C TYR A 47 -17.45 -11.25 0.03
N PRO A 48 -16.76 -10.73 1.06
CA PRO A 48 -16.79 -11.29 2.42
C PRO A 48 -18.17 -11.20 3.10
N TYR A 49 -19.11 -10.47 2.50
CA TYR A 49 -20.48 -10.27 2.98
C TYR A 49 -21.51 -11.15 2.25
N ALA A 50 -21.07 -11.97 1.28
CA ALA A 50 -21.95 -12.88 0.57
C ALA A 50 -22.34 -14.06 1.46
N ASP A 51 -23.61 -14.43 1.41
CA ASP A 51 -24.12 -15.62 2.10
C ASP A 51 -23.76 -16.89 1.32
N ILE A 52 -23.73 -16.80 -0.01
CA ILE A 52 -23.37 -17.91 -0.91
C ILE A 52 -22.52 -17.38 -2.06
N PHE A 53 -21.43 -18.07 -2.37
CA PHE A 53 -20.64 -17.84 -3.58
C PHE A 53 -20.74 -19.04 -4.53
N ILE A 54 -21.11 -18.80 -5.78
CA ILE A 54 -21.18 -19.79 -6.85
C ILE A 54 -20.13 -19.46 -7.91
N ASP A 55 -19.18 -20.38 -8.10
CA ASP A 55 -18.19 -20.29 -9.16
C ASP A 55 -18.82 -20.61 -10.53
N ILE A 56 -18.92 -19.59 -11.38
CA ILE A 56 -19.48 -19.71 -12.74
C ILE A 56 -18.43 -20.11 -13.79
N SER A 57 -17.16 -20.28 -13.42
CA SER A 57 -16.06 -20.56 -14.37
C SER A 57 -16.15 -21.92 -15.03
N ALA A 58 -16.93 -22.83 -14.44
CA ALA A 58 -17.22 -24.14 -15.00
C ALA A 58 -18.40 -24.15 -15.99
N ASP A 59 -19.18 -23.07 -16.09
CA ASP A 59 -20.22 -22.95 -17.12
C ASP A 59 -19.59 -22.93 -18.52
N PRO A 60 -19.96 -23.83 -19.43
CA PRO A 60 -19.30 -23.95 -20.73
C PRO A 60 -19.40 -22.69 -21.61
N PHE A 61 -20.54 -22.01 -21.58
CA PHE A 61 -20.76 -20.80 -22.38
C PHE A 61 -19.93 -19.63 -21.85
N TYR A 62 -19.94 -19.44 -20.52
CA TYR A 62 -19.13 -18.42 -19.88
C TYR A 62 -17.63 -18.70 -20.03
N LYS A 63 -17.21 -19.97 -19.96
CA LYS A 63 -15.82 -20.38 -20.16
C LYS A 63 -15.33 -20.11 -21.58
N ALA A 64 -16.19 -20.28 -22.58
CA ALA A 64 -15.90 -19.97 -23.98
C ALA A 64 -15.99 -18.47 -24.31
N SER A 65 -16.58 -17.66 -23.41
CA SER A 65 -16.75 -16.23 -23.61
C SER A 65 -15.50 -15.39 -23.32
N ARG A 66 -15.46 -14.23 -23.96
CA ARG A 66 -14.50 -13.14 -23.77
C ARG A 66 -15.16 -12.03 -22.95
N ALA A 67 -14.54 -11.64 -21.86
CA ALA A 67 -14.99 -10.49 -21.09
C ALA A 67 -14.59 -9.17 -21.74
N ASP A 68 -15.41 -8.13 -21.58
CA ASP A 68 -15.12 -6.76 -22.01
C ASP A 68 -15.94 -5.78 -21.15
N GLY A 69 -15.27 -4.93 -20.37
CA GLY A 69 -15.93 -4.04 -19.41
C GLY A 69 -16.83 -4.82 -18.43
N TYR A 70 -18.14 -4.54 -18.43
CA TYR A 70 -19.16 -5.23 -17.63
C TYR A 70 -19.78 -6.47 -18.30
N PHE A 71 -19.32 -6.82 -19.50
CA PHE A 71 -19.99 -7.76 -20.40
C PHE A 71 -19.15 -9.01 -20.66
N ALA A 72 -19.79 -10.02 -21.25
CA ALA A 72 -19.11 -11.21 -21.75
C ALA A 72 -19.75 -11.65 -23.07
N TYR A 73 -18.93 -11.80 -24.11
CA TYR A 73 -19.37 -12.09 -25.46
C TYR A 73 -18.73 -13.37 -25.99
N ASP A 74 -19.42 -14.05 -26.89
CA ASP A 74 -18.81 -15.10 -27.69
C ASP A 74 -17.78 -14.49 -28.68
N ILE A 75 -16.60 -15.10 -28.72
CA ILE A 75 -15.47 -14.69 -29.57
C ILE A 75 -15.85 -14.77 -31.05
N ALA A 76 -16.73 -15.70 -31.46
CA ALA A 76 -17.12 -15.85 -32.86
C ALA A 76 -18.11 -14.76 -33.32
N THR A 77 -18.84 -14.14 -32.40
CA THR A 77 -19.97 -13.25 -32.71
C THR A 77 -19.86 -11.86 -32.09
N LEU A 78 -18.67 -11.49 -31.60
CA LEU A 78 -18.28 -10.22 -30.94
C LEU A 78 -19.31 -9.10 -31.04
N TYR A 79 -19.75 -8.61 -29.86
CA TYR A 79 -20.66 -7.47 -29.68
C TYR A 79 -22.12 -7.66 -30.14
N ARG A 80 -22.56 -8.89 -30.46
CA ARG A 80 -23.99 -9.17 -30.66
C ARG A 80 -24.72 -9.34 -29.34
N LYS A 81 -25.84 -8.62 -29.18
CA LYS A 81 -26.72 -8.71 -28.00
C LYS A 81 -27.20 -10.14 -27.72
N ASP A 82 -27.56 -10.88 -28.76
CA ASP A 82 -28.03 -12.27 -28.63
C ASP A 82 -26.99 -13.20 -27.99
N SER A 83 -25.69 -12.92 -28.19
CA SER A 83 -24.60 -13.66 -27.55
C SER A 83 -24.55 -13.41 -26.04
N GLN A 84 -24.68 -12.16 -25.62
CA GLN A 84 -24.73 -11.79 -24.20
C GLN A 84 -25.94 -12.44 -23.52
N ASP A 85 -27.12 -12.38 -24.15
CA ASP A 85 -28.35 -12.95 -23.59
C ASP A 85 -28.26 -14.48 -23.46
N ALA A 86 -27.63 -15.17 -24.42
CA ALA A 86 -27.36 -16.61 -24.33
C ALA A 86 -26.42 -16.98 -23.17
N ILE A 87 -25.34 -16.20 -22.97
CA ILE A 87 -24.41 -16.41 -21.85
C ILE A 87 -25.13 -16.19 -20.52
N LYS A 88 -25.91 -15.12 -20.38
CA LYS A 88 -26.71 -14.85 -19.18
C LYS A 88 -27.68 -15.98 -18.88
N ALA A 89 -28.40 -16.47 -19.88
CA ALA A 89 -29.33 -17.58 -19.71
C ALA A 89 -28.63 -18.88 -19.25
N SER A 90 -27.47 -19.20 -19.84
CA SER A 90 -26.66 -20.36 -19.42
C SER A 90 -26.20 -20.22 -17.97
N VAL A 91 -25.59 -19.08 -17.62
CA VAL A 91 -25.10 -18.82 -16.26
C VAL A 91 -26.23 -18.80 -15.24
N GLN A 92 -27.38 -18.23 -15.58
CA GLN A 92 -28.58 -18.25 -14.73
C GLN A 92 -29.04 -19.68 -14.46
N ALA A 93 -29.13 -20.53 -15.49
CA ALA A 93 -29.50 -21.93 -15.34
C ALA A 93 -28.49 -22.69 -14.47
N TYR A 94 -27.19 -22.47 -14.72
CA TYR A 94 -26.10 -23.07 -13.94
C TYR A 94 -26.18 -22.70 -12.46
N ILE A 95 -26.31 -21.40 -12.14
CA ILE A 95 -26.43 -20.95 -10.75
C ILE A 95 -27.70 -21.50 -10.10
N THR A 96 -28.83 -21.50 -10.81
CA THR A 96 -30.11 -22.02 -10.29
C THR A 96 -29.98 -23.50 -9.91
N GLU A 97 -29.27 -24.30 -10.71
CA GLU A 97 -28.97 -25.69 -10.38
C GLU A 97 -28.14 -25.81 -9.10
N LYS A 98 -27.08 -24.99 -8.97
CA LYS A 98 -26.20 -24.98 -7.79
C LYS A 98 -26.88 -24.47 -6.52
N LEU A 99 -27.96 -23.71 -6.63
CA LEU A 99 -28.74 -23.22 -5.50
C LEU A 99 -29.78 -24.22 -4.97
N ARG A 100 -30.07 -25.31 -5.70
CA ARG A 100 -31.04 -26.33 -5.27
C ARG A 100 -30.76 -26.91 -3.87
N PRO A 101 -29.52 -27.24 -3.48
CA PRO A 101 -29.22 -27.77 -2.15
C PRO A 101 -29.52 -26.78 -1.00
N PHE A 102 -29.66 -25.49 -1.31
CA PHE A 102 -29.93 -24.43 -0.33
C PHE A 102 -31.42 -24.09 -0.21
N ASN A 103 -32.31 -24.79 -0.94
CA ASN A 103 -33.75 -24.51 -1.00
C ASN A 103 -34.09 -23.04 -1.35
N ILE A 104 -33.24 -22.41 -2.16
CA ILE A 104 -33.47 -21.04 -2.64
C ILE A 104 -34.35 -21.10 -3.89
N GLU A 105 -35.62 -20.75 -3.72
CA GLU A 105 -36.58 -20.65 -4.81
C GLU A 105 -36.69 -19.22 -5.32
N ARG A 106 -36.76 -19.07 -6.65
CA ARG A 106 -37.04 -17.81 -7.37
C ARG A 106 -36.17 -16.61 -6.93
N PRO A 107 -34.83 -16.71 -6.96
CA PRO A 107 -33.99 -15.56 -6.69
C PRO A 107 -34.09 -14.49 -7.78
N GLU A 108 -33.86 -13.24 -7.41
CA GLU A 108 -33.75 -12.10 -8.34
C GLU A 108 -32.33 -11.99 -8.88
N PHE A 109 -32.16 -12.13 -10.19
CA PHE A 109 -30.85 -12.08 -10.84
C PHE A 109 -30.51 -10.66 -11.29
N ILE A 110 -29.30 -10.23 -10.93
CA ILE A 110 -28.79 -8.89 -11.19
C ILE A 110 -27.44 -9.05 -11.88
N PHE A 111 -27.44 -8.89 -13.20
CA PHE A 111 -26.23 -9.05 -14.01
C PHE A 111 -25.46 -7.74 -14.12
N SER A 112 -24.14 -7.83 -14.03
CA SER A 112 -23.20 -6.73 -14.27
C SER A 112 -23.39 -5.99 -15.59
N SER A 113 -23.84 -6.68 -16.64
CA SER A 113 -24.11 -6.09 -17.96
C SER A 113 -25.38 -5.24 -18.02
N ASP A 114 -26.25 -5.34 -17.02
CA ASP A 114 -27.59 -4.76 -17.06
C ASP A 114 -27.63 -3.48 -16.23
N LEU A 115 -28.25 -2.44 -16.79
CA LEU A 115 -28.53 -1.22 -16.05
C LEU A 115 -29.73 -1.44 -15.12
N ASN A 116 -29.50 -1.48 -13.82
CA ASN A 116 -30.55 -1.67 -12.82
C ASN A 116 -30.48 -0.60 -11.73
N LEU A 117 -31.63 -0.20 -11.20
CA LEU A 117 -31.74 0.64 -10.00
C LEU A 117 -32.54 -0.15 -8.96
N ILE A 118 -31.86 -0.63 -7.93
CA ILE A 118 -32.47 -1.47 -6.88
C ILE A 118 -32.10 -0.87 -5.54
N ASN A 119 -33.10 -0.58 -4.70
CA ASN A 119 -32.95 0.06 -3.39
C ASN A 119 -32.07 1.33 -3.41
N GLY A 120 -32.16 2.13 -4.49
CA GLY A 120 -31.38 3.37 -4.64
C GLY A 120 -29.91 3.16 -5.04
N VAL A 121 -29.49 1.92 -5.34
CA VAL A 121 -28.15 1.59 -5.85
C VAL A 121 -28.23 1.33 -7.36
N HIS A 122 -27.38 2.01 -8.12
CA HIS A 122 -27.27 1.84 -9.58
C HIS A 122 -26.24 0.76 -9.90
N PHE A 123 -26.68 -0.28 -10.61
CA PHE A 123 -25.85 -1.36 -11.09
C PHE A 123 -25.69 -1.28 -12.62
N GLY A 124 -24.54 -1.75 -13.11
CA GLY A 124 -24.20 -1.76 -14.53
C GLY A 124 -23.55 -0.47 -15.03
N MET A 125 -23.40 -0.37 -16.36
CA MET A 125 -22.75 0.78 -17.01
C MET A 125 -23.72 1.98 -17.07
N TRP A 126 -23.69 2.81 -16.03
CA TRP A 126 -24.60 3.96 -15.90
C TRP A 126 -24.15 5.20 -16.69
N GLU A 127 -22.85 5.35 -16.89
CA GLU A 127 -22.29 6.53 -17.53
C GLU A 127 -21.93 6.28 -19.00
N LYS A 128 -22.40 7.16 -19.90
CA LYS A 128 -22.02 7.16 -21.32
C LYS A 128 -20.59 7.68 -21.55
N PHE A 129 -19.72 7.63 -20.54
CA PHE A 129 -18.38 8.21 -20.64
C PHE A 129 -17.41 7.21 -21.27
N PHE A 130 -16.62 7.71 -22.23
CA PHE A 130 -15.43 7.02 -22.73
C PHE A 130 -14.32 6.91 -21.67
N ASN A 131 -14.40 7.70 -20.58
CA ASN A 131 -13.48 7.64 -19.45
C ASN A 131 -14.22 7.19 -18.19
N ILE A 132 -14.06 5.90 -17.85
CA ILE A 132 -14.65 5.26 -16.66
C ILE A 132 -14.16 5.86 -15.32
N TYR A 133 -13.10 6.67 -15.34
CA TYR A 133 -12.53 7.30 -14.16
C TYR A 133 -12.98 8.76 -13.99
N GLY A 134 -13.57 9.36 -15.02
CA GLY A 134 -13.93 10.78 -15.04
C GLY A 134 -15.32 11.09 -14.49
N GLY A 135 -16.17 10.09 -14.29
CA GLY A 135 -17.52 10.28 -13.78
C GLY A 135 -17.65 10.10 -12.27
N GLU A 136 -18.86 10.23 -11.74
CA GLU A 136 -19.13 10.22 -10.30
C GLU A 136 -19.50 8.83 -9.75
N GLY A 137 -19.57 7.81 -10.62
CA GLY A 137 -19.93 6.44 -10.23
C GLY A 137 -19.10 5.90 -9.05
N HIS A 138 -17.81 6.25 -8.98
CA HIS A 138 -16.93 5.86 -7.88
C HIS A 138 -17.34 6.45 -6.52
N LYS A 139 -17.94 7.65 -6.47
CA LYS A 139 -18.43 8.26 -5.22
C LYS A 139 -19.68 7.57 -4.69
N GLN A 140 -20.39 6.84 -5.56
CA GLN A 140 -21.57 6.08 -5.17
C GLN A 140 -21.23 4.69 -4.63
N ASN A 141 -19.95 4.38 -4.49
CA ASN A 141 -19.46 3.06 -4.18
C ASN A 141 -18.96 2.97 -2.73
N LEU A 142 -19.03 1.77 -2.14
CA LEU A 142 -18.40 1.46 -0.86
C LEU A 142 -17.20 0.52 -1.08
N TYR A 143 -16.03 1.12 -1.33
CA TYR A 143 -14.78 0.38 -1.40
C TYR A 143 -14.30 -0.04 -0.01
N ALA A 144 -13.64 -1.20 0.07
CA ALA A 144 -13.04 -1.68 1.31
C ALA A 144 -11.78 -2.48 1.03
N LYS A 145 -10.90 -2.52 2.04
CA LYS A 145 -9.77 -3.43 2.06
C LYS A 145 -10.26 -4.88 2.02
N ILE A 146 -9.52 -5.70 1.28
CA ILE A 146 -9.67 -7.14 1.27
C ILE A 146 -8.62 -7.72 2.19
N ASP A 147 -9.09 -8.43 3.20
CA ASP A 147 -8.24 -9.08 4.17
C ASP A 147 -8.52 -10.57 4.13
N TYR A 148 -7.71 -11.28 3.35
CA TYR A 148 -7.77 -12.72 3.23
C TYR A 148 -6.51 -13.34 3.85
N ASP A 149 -6.68 -14.33 4.72
CA ASP A 149 -5.61 -15.17 5.23
C ASP A 149 -6.08 -16.60 5.37
N SER A 150 -5.17 -17.55 5.16
CA SER A 150 -5.41 -18.97 5.34
C SER A 150 -4.11 -19.63 5.72
N ALA A 151 -4.02 -20.12 6.96
CA ALA A 151 -2.82 -20.78 7.47
C ALA A 151 -2.50 -22.05 6.67
N GLU A 152 -3.53 -22.80 6.26
CA GLU A 152 -3.39 -24.00 5.43
C GLU A 152 -2.81 -23.64 4.06
N LEU A 153 -3.38 -22.66 3.36
CA LEU A 153 -2.90 -22.24 2.05
C LEU A 153 -1.50 -21.60 2.13
N LYS A 154 -1.23 -20.83 3.19
CA LYS A 154 0.11 -20.30 3.47
C LYS A 154 1.12 -21.44 3.59
N SER A 155 0.81 -22.49 4.36
CA SER A 155 1.69 -23.64 4.53
C SER A 155 1.91 -24.42 3.22
N ASP A 156 0.86 -24.63 2.42
CA ASP A 156 0.98 -25.23 1.08
C ASP A 156 1.93 -24.41 0.18
N LEU A 157 1.75 -23.08 0.16
CA LEU A 157 2.60 -22.19 -0.64
C LEU A 157 4.05 -22.19 -0.16
N GLU A 158 4.30 -22.16 1.16
CA GLU A 158 5.64 -22.27 1.74
C GLU A 158 6.33 -23.58 1.31
N ASN A 159 5.60 -24.70 1.35
CA ASN A 159 6.10 -25.99 0.89
C ASN A 159 6.39 -26.02 -0.62
N ARG A 160 5.54 -25.41 -1.46
CA ARG A 160 5.76 -25.36 -2.92
C ARG A 160 6.91 -24.45 -3.31
N LEU A 161 7.07 -23.33 -2.62
CA LEU A 161 8.08 -22.32 -2.92
C LEU A 161 9.42 -22.58 -2.23
N GLN A 162 9.41 -23.40 -1.17
CA GLN A 162 10.57 -23.63 -0.31
C GLN A 162 11.10 -22.31 0.28
N ILE A 163 10.18 -21.48 0.77
CA ILE A 163 10.45 -20.22 1.48
C ILE A 163 9.53 -20.13 2.70
N ASN A 164 9.93 -19.37 3.72
CA ASN A 164 9.07 -19.00 4.83
C ASN A 164 8.39 -17.67 4.49
N LEU A 165 7.06 -17.66 4.35
CA LEU A 165 6.31 -16.45 3.99
C LEU A 165 6.22 -15.47 5.18
N SER A 166 6.63 -15.86 6.38
CA SER A 166 6.76 -14.97 7.53
C SER A 166 8.09 -14.20 7.53
N GLU A 167 9.05 -14.60 6.70
CA GLU A 167 10.31 -13.88 6.50
C GLU A 167 10.20 -12.91 5.33
N PRO A 168 10.99 -11.83 5.29
CA PRO A 168 10.92 -10.86 4.21
C PRO A 168 11.24 -11.44 2.83
N TYR A 169 10.34 -11.21 1.87
CA TYR A 169 10.54 -11.50 0.45
C TYR A 169 9.86 -10.43 -0.43
N VAL A 170 10.29 -10.34 -1.70
CA VAL A 170 9.66 -9.45 -2.69
C VAL A 170 8.76 -10.26 -3.61
N LEU A 171 7.52 -9.82 -3.77
CA LEU A 171 6.61 -10.35 -4.76
C LEU A 171 6.71 -9.55 -6.06
N VAL A 172 6.96 -10.24 -7.17
CA VAL A 172 7.05 -9.65 -8.50
C VAL A 172 5.95 -10.20 -9.40
N GLN A 173 5.26 -9.32 -10.11
CA GLN A 173 4.29 -9.71 -11.14
C GLN A 173 4.35 -8.73 -12.31
N GLY A 174 4.69 -9.24 -13.48
CA GLY A 174 4.60 -8.54 -14.75
C GLY A 174 3.32 -8.87 -15.52
N ARG A 175 2.90 -7.94 -16.37
CA ARG A 175 1.87 -8.15 -17.38
C ARG A 175 2.26 -7.43 -18.67
N LYS A 176 2.02 -8.10 -19.80
CA LYS A 176 2.06 -7.50 -21.13
C LYS A 176 0.68 -7.55 -21.77
N ARG A 177 0.09 -6.41 -22.11
CA ARG A 177 -1.21 -6.37 -22.80
C ARG A 177 -1.01 -6.64 -24.29
N ASP A 178 -1.70 -7.62 -24.84
CA ASP A 178 -1.56 -8.09 -26.23
C ASP A 178 -2.64 -7.55 -27.18
N ILE A 179 -3.78 -7.08 -26.67
CA ILE A 179 -4.90 -6.57 -27.48
C ILE A 179 -4.74 -5.08 -27.83
N VAL A 180 -4.38 -4.28 -26.82
CA VAL A 180 -4.35 -2.82 -26.89
C VAL A 180 -2.93 -2.41 -26.59
N ILE A 181 -2.20 -2.03 -27.63
CA ILE A 181 -0.80 -1.63 -27.57
C ILE A 181 -0.76 -0.11 -27.70
N ARG A 182 -0.65 0.58 -26.56
CA ARG A 182 -0.54 2.04 -26.47
C ARG A 182 0.90 2.49 -26.26
N SER A 183 1.70 1.65 -25.63
CA SER A 183 3.15 1.77 -25.48
C SER A 183 3.84 0.66 -26.25
N LYS A 184 5.05 0.91 -26.75
CA LYS A 184 5.95 -0.13 -27.30
C LYS A 184 7.16 -0.37 -26.40
N HIS A 185 7.21 0.30 -25.26
CA HIS A 185 8.32 0.19 -24.32
C HIS A 185 8.35 -1.20 -23.70
N VAL A 186 9.54 -1.78 -23.63
CA VAL A 186 9.79 -3.09 -23.02
C VAL A 186 10.48 -2.84 -21.69
N VAL A 187 9.94 -3.41 -20.61
CA VAL A 187 10.48 -3.25 -19.26
C VAL A 187 11.45 -4.40 -19.00
N PRO A 188 12.75 -4.14 -18.74
CA PRO A 188 13.76 -5.16 -18.44
C PRO A 188 13.55 -5.89 -17.08
N THR A 189 12.43 -6.61 -16.95
CA THR A 189 11.96 -7.18 -15.69
C THR A 189 12.91 -8.27 -15.18
N GLU A 190 13.52 -9.06 -16.07
CA GLU A 190 14.49 -10.10 -15.73
C GLU A 190 15.71 -9.52 -15.00
N LEU A 191 16.24 -8.40 -15.49
CA LEU A 191 17.39 -7.72 -14.87
C LEU A 191 17.05 -7.25 -13.46
N LEU A 192 15.85 -6.70 -13.24
CA LEU A 192 15.40 -6.29 -11.92
C LEU A 192 15.26 -7.48 -10.97
N VAL A 193 14.63 -8.57 -11.43
CA VAL A 193 14.47 -9.79 -10.64
C VAL A 193 15.82 -10.38 -10.27
N GLU A 194 16.77 -10.42 -11.21
CA GLU A 194 18.15 -10.88 -10.95
C GLU A 194 18.81 -10.05 -9.84
N LYS A 195 18.79 -8.72 -9.95
CA LYS A 195 19.42 -7.82 -8.97
C LYS A 195 18.77 -7.86 -7.60
N LEU A 196 17.44 -8.03 -7.53
CA LEU A 196 16.75 -8.24 -6.26
C LEU A 196 17.10 -9.60 -5.64
N ALA A 197 17.11 -10.66 -6.44
CA ALA A 197 17.40 -12.02 -6.00
C ALA A 197 18.83 -12.17 -5.45
N GLU A 198 19.78 -11.32 -5.85
CA GLU A 198 21.12 -11.24 -5.23
C GLU A 198 21.07 -10.88 -3.73
N LYS A 199 19.98 -10.28 -3.24
CA LYS A 199 19.90 -9.66 -1.91
C LYS A 199 18.77 -10.18 -1.02
N ILE A 200 17.64 -10.57 -1.60
CA ILE A 200 16.44 -11.01 -0.86
C ILE A 200 15.67 -12.06 -1.67
N PRO A 201 14.97 -13.02 -1.02
CA PRO A 201 14.11 -13.94 -1.76
C PRO A 201 13.09 -13.21 -2.63
N VAL A 202 12.93 -13.67 -3.87
CA VAL A 202 11.96 -13.13 -4.83
C VAL A 202 10.97 -14.22 -5.22
N VAL A 203 9.69 -13.90 -5.17
CA VAL A 203 8.61 -14.73 -5.72
C VAL A 203 8.07 -14.05 -6.97
N VAL A 204 8.22 -14.69 -8.12
CA VAL A 204 7.59 -14.27 -9.37
C VAL A 204 6.24 -14.97 -9.49
N LEU A 205 5.17 -14.20 -9.49
CA LEU A 205 3.82 -14.69 -9.67
C LEU A 205 3.45 -14.73 -11.16
N ASN A 206 3.22 -15.92 -11.67
CA ASN A 206 2.62 -16.15 -12.97
C ASN A 206 1.14 -16.51 -12.77
N PHE A 207 0.26 -15.51 -12.82
CA PHE A 207 -1.17 -15.70 -12.63
C PHE A 207 -1.81 -16.12 -13.95
N ASN A 208 -2.25 -17.38 -14.03
CA ASN A 208 -2.79 -17.94 -15.27
C ASN A 208 -3.92 -18.93 -14.96
N THR A 209 -5.14 -18.42 -14.92
CA THR A 209 -6.38 -19.19 -14.76
C THR A 209 -6.77 -19.95 -16.04
N GLY A 210 -6.04 -19.73 -17.15
CA GLY A 210 -6.34 -20.29 -18.46
C GLY A 210 -7.31 -19.42 -19.28
N ARG A 211 -7.70 -18.25 -18.76
CA ARG A 211 -8.50 -17.27 -19.52
C ARG A 211 -7.61 -16.38 -20.39
N ALA A 212 -8.23 -15.77 -21.39
CA ALA A 212 -7.57 -14.76 -22.21
C ALA A 212 -7.15 -13.56 -21.33
N TRP A 213 -5.94 -13.05 -21.57
CA TRP A 213 -5.35 -11.85 -20.94
C TRP A 213 -5.14 -11.88 -19.44
N ASP A 214 -5.07 -13.09 -18.87
CA ASP A 214 -4.49 -13.27 -17.55
C ASP A 214 -3.09 -12.63 -17.46
N SER A 215 -2.73 -12.14 -16.28
CA SER A 215 -1.46 -11.44 -16.06
C SER A 215 -0.32 -12.44 -15.92
N ARG A 216 0.32 -12.74 -17.06
CA ARG A 216 1.41 -13.71 -17.16
C ARG A 216 2.76 -13.02 -17.17
N SER A 217 3.69 -13.60 -16.42
CA SER A 217 5.12 -13.27 -16.45
C SER A 217 5.89 -14.51 -16.88
N GLU A 218 6.63 -14.42 -17.98
CA GLU A 218 7.54 -15.49 -18.44
C GLU A 218 8.97 -15.21 -17.98
N ILE A 219 9.13 -14.87 -16.70
CA ILE A 219 10.45 -14.59 -16.11
C ILE A 219 11.04 -15.92 -15.64
N ALA A 220 12.26 -16.21 -16.08
CA ALA A 220 12.97 -17.41 -15.66
C ALA A 220 13.30 -17.37 -14.15
N GLY A 221 13.17 -18.52 -13.49
CA GLY A 221 13.59 -18.67 -12.09
C GLY A 221 15.12 -18.60 -11.91
N GLY A 222 15.56 -18.49 -10.66
CA GLY A 222 16.98 -18.40 -10.31
C GLY A 222 17.26 -18.88 -8.88
N LYS A 223 18.52 -18.83 -8.43
CA LYS A 223 18.94 -19.41 -7.13
C LYS A 223 18.11 -18.90 -5.93
N ASN A 224 17.75 -17.62 -5.93
CA ASN A 224 16.92 -16.98 -4.89
C ASN A 224 15.59 -16.44 -5.45
N CYS A 225 15.17 -16.95 -6.61
CA CYS A 225 13.95 -16.55 -7.29
C CYS A 225 13.07 -17.79 -7.49
N ARG A 226 11.82 -17.73 -7.05
CA ARG A 226 10.84 -18.82 -7.19
C ARG A 226 9.71 -18.36 -8.09
N VAL A 227 9.37 -19.15 -9.10
CA VAL A 227 8.25 -18.86 -9.97
C VAL A 227 7.05 -19.66 -9.49
N LEU A 228 5.97 -18.98 -9.11
CA LEU A 228 4.70 -19.62 -8.80
C LEU A 228 3.75 -19.50 -9.99
N LYS A 229 3.34 -20.63 -10.54
CA LYS A 229 2.15 -20.65 -11.39
C LYS A 229 0.92 -20.73 -10.50
N SER A 230 0.17 -19.63 -10.43
CA SER A 230 -1.04 -19.52 -9.62
C SER A 230 -2.29 -19.56 -10.49
N PHE A 231 -3.30 -20.25 -9.98
CA PHE A 231 -4.61 -20.41 -10.64
C PHE A 231 -5.75 -19.82 -9.81
N SER A 232 -5.44 -19.22 -8.66
CA SER A 232 -6.43 -18.81 -7.66
C SER A 232 -6.07 -17.46 -7.07
N ALA A 233 -7.05 -16.55 -7.02
CA ALA A 233 -6.85 -15.26 -6.35
C ALA A 233 -6.59 -15.40 -4.84
N HIS A 234 -6.97 -16.53 -4.23
CA HIS A 234 -6.58 -16.85 -2.86
C HIS A 234 -5.07 -16.94 -2.69
N GLU A 235 -4.37 -17.65 -3.60
CA GLU A 235 -2.91 -17.78 -3.54
C GLU A 235 -2.23 -16.43 -3.74
N GLN A 236 -2.70 -15.65 -4.71
CA GLN A 236 -2.23 -14.28 -4.95
C GLN A 236 -2.44 -13.40 -3.71
N ALA A 237 -3.58 -13.53 -3.02
CA ALA A 237 -3.88 -12.76 -1.82
C ALA A 237 -2.94 -13.10 -0.65
N ILE A 238 -2.67 -14.40 -0.42
CA ILE A 238 -1.69 -14.83 0.60
C ILE A 238 -0.31 -14.27 0.27
N LEU A 239 0.13 -14.36 -0.98
CA LEU A 239 1.43 -13.82 -1.36
C LEU A 239 1.50 -12.30 -1.16
N ILE A 240 0.51 -11.55 -1.62
CA ILE A 240 0.49 -10.09 -1.44
C ILE A 240 0.50 -9.71 0.04
N LYS A 241 -0.34 -10.36 0.85
CA LYS A 241 -0.49 -10.07 2.28
C LYS A 241 0.83 -10.23 3.04
N HIS A 242 1.56 -11.30 2.75
CA HIS A 242 2.79 -11.67 3.47
C HIS A 242 4.07 -11.14 2.80
N ALA A 243 4.02 -10.64 1.56
CA ALA A 243 5.18 -10.07 0.89
C ALA A 243 5.67 -8.81 1.60
N ALA A 244 6.99 -8.67 1.77
CA ALA A 244 7.57 -7.46 2.35
C ALA A 244 7.42 -6.26 1.42
N ASP A 245 7.49 -6.48 0.11
CA ASP A 245 7.17 -5.48 -0.91
C ASP A 245 6.59 -6.11 -2.18
N CYS A 246 5.82 -5.35 -2.94
CA CYS A 246 5.24 -5.75 -4.22
C CYS A 246 5.82 -4.89 -5.35
N VAL A 247 6.52 -5.51 -6.30
CA VAL A 247 7.17 -4.81 -7.44
C VAL A 247 6.59 -5.34 -8.74
N PHE A 248 5.65 -4.60 -9.33
CA PHE A 248 4.90 -5.09 -10.47
C PHE A 248 5.24 -4.31 -11.73
N THR A 249 5.42 -5.01 -12.85
CA THR A 249 5.72 -4.39 -14.15
C THR A 249 4.51 -4.43 -15.07
N THR A 250 4.39 -3.45 -15.95
CA THR A 250 3.34 -3.45 -16.99
C THR A 250 3.89 -2.93 -18.31
N GLU A 251 3.56 -3.65 -19.39
CA GLU A 251 3.94 -3.32 -20.76
C GLU A 251 2.71 -3.14 -21.66
N ASN A 252 2.89 -2.39 -22.74
CA ASN A 252 1.90 -2.07 -23.77
C ASN A 252 0.70 -1.21 -23.32
N ASP A 253 0.23 -1.39 -22.09
CA ASP A 253 -0.82 -0.59 -21.44
C ASP A 253 -0.72 -0.75 -19.91
N PHE A 254 -1.48 0.06 -19.16
CA PHE A 254 -1.51 -0.05 -17.71
C PHE A 254 -2.40 -1.21 -17.24
N GLY A 255 -1.78 -2.18 -16.59
CA GLY A 255 -2.41 -3.44 -16.21
C GLY A 255 -3.22 -3.37 -14.91
N SER A 256 -4.39 -4.01 -14.91
CA SER A 256 -5.24 -4.11 -13.72
C SER A 256 -4.67 -4.93 -12.56
N HIS A 257 -3.63 -5.73 -12.78
CA HIS A 257 -2.92 -6.43 -11.69
C HIS A 257 -2.24 -5.45 -10.73
N ILE A 258 -1.89 -4.24 -11.20
CA ILE A 258 -1.33 -3.17 -10.37
C ILE A 258 -2.32 -2.73 -9.27
N TYR A 259 -3.62 -2.85 -9.49
CA TYR A 259 -4.62 -2.43 -8.51
C TYR A 259 -4.76 -3.40 -7.33
N VAL A 260 -4.32 -4.66 -7.49
CA VAL A 260 -4.62 -5.74 -6.55
C VAL A 260 -3.91 -5.57 -5.21
N PRO A 261 -2.59 -5.29 -5.13
CA PRO A 261 -1.94 -5.09 -3.85
C PRO A 261 -2.53 -3.94 -3.03
N PRO A 262 -2.82 -2.76 -3.62
CA PRO A 262 -3.50 -1.69 -2.91
C PRO A 262 -4.84 -2.10 -2.33
N PHE A 263 -5.69 -2.84 -3.06
CA PHE A 263 -6.95 -3.38 -2.51
C PHE A 263 -6.77 -4.29 -1.29
N MET A 264 -5.59 -4.87 -1.10
CA MET A 264 -5.22 -5.69 0.06
C MET A 264 -4.44 -4.91 1.13
N GLY A 265 -4.39 -3.58 1.01
CA GLY A 265 -3.70 -2.70 1.96
C GLY A 265 -2.18 -2.67 1.80
N ARG A 266 -1.63 -3.12 0.67
CA ARG A 266 -0.19 -3.15 0.39
C ARG A 266 0.13 -2.15 -0.72
N ASP A 267 1.25 -1.44 -0.61
CA ASP A 267 1.67 -0.63 -1.76
C ASP A 267 2.23 -1.54 -2.86
N VAL A 268 2.23 -1.02 -4.08
CA VAL A 268 2.87 -1.64 -5.23
C VAL A 268 3.81 -0.62 -5.89
N LEU A 269 5.04 -1.02 -6.12
CA LEU A 269 5.99 -0.31 -6.96
C LEU A 269 5.66 -0.70 -8.39
N ALA A 270 4.87 0.13 -9.07
CA ALA A 270 4.45 -0.10 -10.43
C ALA A 270 5.51 0.44 -11.38
N ILE A 271 6.12 -0.41 -12.21
CA ILE A 271 7.16 -0.03 -13.17
C ILE A 271 6.59 -0.16 -14.59
N ALA A 272 6.63 0.93 -15.35
CA ALA A 272 6.17 0.98 -16.74
C ALA A 272 7.01 1.96 -17.56
N GLY A 273 6.87 1.90 -18.89
CA GLY A 273 7.39 2.96 -19.76
C GLY A 273 6.76 4.31 -19.45
N ALA A 274 7.50 5.41 -19.65
CA ALA A 274 7.00 6.76 -19.39
C ALA A 274 5.69 7.05 -20.13
N ASP A 275 5.58 6.56 -21.36
CA ASP A 275 4.41 6.71 -22.21
C ASP A 275 3.15 6.04 -21.63
N VAL A 276 3.28 4.93 -20.89
CA VAL A 276 2.16 4.26 -20.20
C VAL A 276 1.51 5.18 -19.17
N TYR A 277 2.29 5.96 -18.43
CA TYR A 277 1.75 6.89 -17.43
C TYR A 277 1.08 8.13 -18.03
N THR A 278 1.35 8.43 -19.31
CA THR A 278 0.67 9.52 -20.03
C THR A 278 -0.69 9.14 -20.60
N ILE A 279 -1.02 7.84 -20.58
CA ILE A 279 -2.30 7.36 -21.08
C ILE A 279 -3.39 7.77 -20.09
N GLY A 280 -4.48 8.38 -20.57
CA GLY A 280 -5.63 8.75 -19.73
C GLY A 280 -6.33 7.59 -19.02
N THR A 281 -5.95 6.34 -19.30
CA THR A 281 -6.40 5.12 -18.62
C THR A 281 -5.46 4.69 -17.49
N THR A 282 -4.49 5.52 -17.11
CA THR A 282 -3.56 5.31 -15.98
C THR A 282 -3.82 6.32 -14.86
N PRO A 283 -5.01 6.35 -14.22
CA PRO A 283 -5.38 7.44 -13.32
C PRO A 283 -4.88 7.16 -11.90
N ILE A 284 -3.56 7.14 -11.71
CA ILE A 284 -2.93 6.80 -10.42
C ILE A 284 -3.42 7.73 -9.30
N ASP A 285 -3.52 9.03 -9.59
CA ASP A 285 -4.01 10.02 -8.63
C ASP A 285 -5.46 9.77 -8.21
N PHE A 286 -6.31 9.33 -9.14
CA PHE A 286 -7.67 8.92 -8.82
C PHE A 286 -7.68 7.69 -7.89
N TRP A 287 -6.89 6.66 -8.22
CA TRP A 287 -6.87 5.45 -7.40
C TRP A 287 -6.36 5.71 -5.99
N ASN A 288 -5.20 6.36 -5.87
CA ASN A 288 -4.59 6.71 -4.59
C ASN A 288 -5.43 7.76 -3.82
N GLY A 289 -5.98 8.73 -4.56
CA GLY A 289 -6.68 9.91 -4.03
C GLY A 289 -8.14 9.69 -3.70
N GLU A 290 -8.84 8.75 -4.34
CA GLU A 290 -10.28 8.54 -4.16
C GLU A 290 -10.62 7.12 -3.66
N ILE A 291 -9.80 6.10 -3.98
CA ILE A 291 -10.16 4.70 -3.77
C ILE A 291 -9.39 4.04 -2.62
N PHE A 292 -8.06 4.11 -2.64
CA PHE A 292 -7.19 3.37 -1.69
C PHE A 292 -7.06 4.06 -0.32
N LYS A 293 -8.20 4.32 0.31
CA LYS A 293 -8.30 4.97 1.64
C LYS A 293 -8.11 4.03 2.82
N PHE A 294 -7.86 2.76 2.55
CA PHE A 294 -7.77 1.70 3.55
C PHE A 294 -6.35 1.11 3.67
N GLY A 295 -5.36 1.88 3.24
CA GLY A 295 -3.96 1.48 3.15
C GLY A 295 -3.60 0.94 1.77
N GLY A 296 -2.31 0.97 1.43
CA GLY A 296 -1.81 0.59 0.12
C GLY A 296 -1.90 1.72 -0.91
N GLN A 297 -0.88 1.86 -1.77
CA GLN A 297 -0.81 2.88 -2.82
C GLN A 297 -0.14 2.31 -4.08
N ILE A 298 -0.45 2.87 -5.23
CA ILE A 298 0.35 2.68 -6.45
C ILE A 298 1.48 3.70 -6.44
N LEU A 299 2.72 3.23 -6.46
CA LEU A 299 3.92 4.06 -6.52
C LEU A 299 4.51 3.94 -7.93
N PRO A 300 4.30 4.93 -8.83
CA PRO A 300 4.77 4.85 -10.21
C PRO A 300 6.28 5.04 -10.31
N PHE A 301 6.93 4.18 -11.08
CA PHE A 301 8.34 4.29 -11.43
C PHE A 301 8.52 4.14 -12.94
N VAL A 302 9.26 5.08 -13.53
CA VAL A 302 9.55 5.08 -14.95
C VAL A 302 10.68 4.09 -15.23
N SER A 303 10.42 3.13 -16.12
CA SER A 303 11.36 2.08 -16.48
C SER A 303 12.66 2.65 -17.04
N GLU A 304 12.57 3.63 -17.94
CA GLU A 304 13.69 4.30 -18.57
C GLU A 304 14.64 4.93 -17.53
N GLU A 305 14.10 5.45 -16.43
CA GLU A 305 14.88 6.02 -15.33
C GLU A 305 15.57 4.93 -14.51
N ILE A 306 14.84 3.89 -14.09
CA ILE A 306 15.40 2.78 -13.30
C ILE A 306 16.52 2.06 -14.07
N PHE A 307 16.29 1.80 -15.35
CA PHE A 307 17.18 1.01 -16.19
C PHE A 307 18.19 1.85 -17.00
N ALA A 308 18.35 3.14 -16.66
CA ALA A 308 19.32 4.03 -17.32
C ALA A 308 20.77 3.53 -17.21
N SER A 309 21.10 2.83 -16.12
CA SER A 309 22.38 2.11 -15.96
C SER A 309 22.28 1.04 -14.88
N GLU A 310 23.22 0.08 -14.87
CA GLU A 310 23.29 -0.94 -13.82
C GLU A 310 23.44 -0.33 -12.41
N ALA A 311 24.15 0.81 -12.28
CA ALA A 311 24.30 1.51 -11.02
C ALA A 311 22.96 2.06 -10.50
N VAL A 312 22.08 2.54 -11.40
CA VAL A 312 20.76 3.05 -11.03
C VAL A 312 19.84 1.90 -10.61
N VAL A 313 19.85 0.77 -11.32
CA VAL A 313 19.09 -0.44 -10.92
C VAL A 313 19.53 -0.91 -9.53
N LYS A 314 20.84 -0.96 -9.26
CA LYS A 314 21.37 -1.31 -7.93
C LYS A 314 20.90 -0.33 -6.86
N GLY A 315 20.96 0.97 -7.13
CA GLY A 315 20.45 2.00 -6.22
C GLY A 315 18.95 1.84 -5.94
N PHE A 316 18.14 1.52 -6.94
CA PHE A 316 16.72 1.23 -6.77
C PHE A 316 16.48 -0.01 -5.89
N CYS A 317 17.20 -1.11 -6.12
CA CYS A 317 17.14 -2.29 -5.27
C CYS A 317 17.55 -1.98 -3.82
N GLU A 318 18.58 -1.14 -3.61
CA GLU A 318 18.98 -0.69 -2.26
C GLU A 318 17.87 0.08 -1.55
N VAL A 319 17.11 0.93 -2.26
CA VAL A 319 15.96 1.63 -1.67
C VAL A 319 14.87 0.64 -1.25
N ILE A 320 14.55 -0.36 -2.07
CA ILE A 320 13.60 -1.43 -1.72
C ILE A 320 14.07 -2.15 -0.46
N LEU A 321 15.35 -2.52 -0.37
CA LEU A 321 15.89 -3.22 0.80
C LEU A 321 15.85 -2.38 2.08
N LYS A 322 16.13 -1.07 2.00
CA LYS A 322 15.95 -0.17 3.15
C LYS A 322 14.50 -0.08 3.57
N ARG A 323 13.57 0.04 2.63
CA ARG A 323 12.13 0.11 2.90
C ARG A 323 11.65 -1.17 3.60
N ILE A 324 12.03 -2.33 3.09
CA ILE A 324 11.75 -3.64 3.71
C ILE A 324 12.36 -3.73 5.10
N SER A 325 13.65 -3.40 5.25
CA SER A 325 14.35 -3.44 6.54
C SER A 325 13.66 -2.56 7.58
N ALA A 326 13.25 -1.35 7.20
CA ALA A 326 12.60 -0.41 8.09
C ALA A 326 11.21 -0.92 8.49
N ASN A 327 10.34 -1.26 7.52
CA ASN A 327 9.01 -1.77 7.78
C ASN A 327 9.03 -3.04 8.66
N TYR A 328 9.97 -3.95 8.41
CA TYR A 328 10.14 -5.17 9.22
C TYR A 328 10.57 -4.84 10.65
N PHE A 329 11.56 -3.97 10.82
CA PHE A 329 12.03 -3.55 12.14
C PHE A 329 10.94 -2.86 12.96
N PHE A 330 10.28 -1.84 12.41
CA PHE A 330 9.22 -1.12 13.11
C PHE A 330 7.98 -1.99 13.36
N GLY A 331 7.67 -2.94 12.46
CA GLY A 331 6.64 -3.96 12.70
C GLY A 331 6.98 -4.85 13.91
N LYS A 332 8.23 -5.31 14.01
CA LYS A 332 8.70 -6.08 15.18
C LYS A 332 8.71 -5.28 16.47
N LEU A 333 8.99 -3.97 16.41
CA LEU A 333 8.87 -3.09 17.56
C LEU A 333 7.41 -2.97 18.02
N GLU A 334 6.47 -2.87 17.09
CA GLU A 334 5.04 -2.82 17.39
C GLU A 334 4.55 -4.12 18.04
N GLU A 335 4.95 -5.27 17.51
CA GLU A 335 4.65 -6.59 18.11
C GLU A 335 5.16 -6.66 19.56
N LYS A 336 6.41 -6.24 19.81
CA LYS A 336 6.98 -6.18 21.17
C LYS A 336 6.26 -5.19 22.07
N ALA A 337 5.86 -4.04 21.54
CA ALA A 337 5.18 -3.01 22.30
C ALA A 337 3.76 -3.42 22.71
N ALA A 338 3.10 -4.28 21.92
CA ALA A 338 1.77 -4.80 22.24
C ALA A 338 1.74 -5.74 23.46
N THR A 339 2.88 -6.26 23.90
CA THR A 339 2.97 -7.25 24.98
C THR A 339 3.43 -6.69 26.33
N VAL A 340 3.64 -5.38 26.45
CA VAL A 340 4.20 -4.75 27.66
C VAL A 340 3.22 -3.79 28.34
N ASP A 341 3.35 -3.61 29.66
CA ASP A 341 2.60 -2.58 30.39
C ASP A 341 3.21 -1.21 30.11
N ILE A 342 2.37 -0.26 29.67
CA ILE A 342 2.75 1.13 29.40
C ILE A 342 3.45 1.81 30.58
N LYS A 343 3.14 1.41 31.82
CA LYS A 343 3.75 1.97 33.04
C LYS A 343 5.23 1.60 33.20
N ASP A 344 5.65 0.52 32.56
CA ASP A 344 7.02 0.05 32.61
C ASP A 344 7.92 0.76 31.59
N PHE A 345 7.34 1.59 30.71
CA PHE A 345 8.04 2.28 29.64
C PHE A 345 7.94 3.79 29.76
N TYR A 346 8.87 4.45 29.10
CA TYR A 346 8.98 5.90 29.14
C TYR A 346 8.06 6.50 28.08
N LEU A 347 7.14 7.34 28.53
CA LEU A 347 6.27 8.14 27.70
C LEU A 347 6.84 9.55 27.62
N TRP A 348 7.37 9.94 26.46
CA TRP A 348 7.70 11.35 26.22
C TRP A 348 6.88 11.98 25.10
N PRO A 349 6.29 13.18 25.35
CA PRO A 349 6.19 13.82 26.65
C PRO A 349 5.42 12.93 27.65
N ASN A 350 5.50 13.21 28.95
CA ASN A 350 4.52 12.75 29.95
C ASN A 350 3.14 13.29 29.52
N THR A 351 2.61 12.71 28.45
CA THR A 351 1.42 13.09 27.73
C THR A 351 0.42 12.06 28.20
N PRO A 352 -0.35 12.34 29.28
CA PRO A 352 -1.54 11.57 29.55
C PRO A 352 -2.30 11.34 28.24
N PRO A 353 -2.77 10.10 28.00
CA PRO A 353 -3.60 9.81 26.84
C PRO A 353 -4.73 10.85 26.79
N PRO A 354 -5.03 11.43 25.61
CA PRO A 354 -5.97 12.54 25.54
C PRO A 354 -7.35 12.12 26.10
N PRO A 355 -7.97 12.95 26.96
CA PRO A 355 -9.32 13.42 26.72
C PRO A 355 -9.26 14.70 25.85
N ASP A 356 -10.36 15.03 25.16
CA ASP A 356 -10.56 16.12 24.17
C ASP A 356 -10.01 17.53 24.53
N SER A 357 -9.53 17.77 25.76
CA SER A 357 -9.01 19.07 26.20
C SER A 357 -7.56 19.37 25.78
N ARG A 358 -6.71 18.35 25.59
CA ARG A 358 -5.28 18.58 25.27
C ARG A 358 -4.95 18.74 23.79
N GLU A 359 -5.80 18.26 22.89
CA GLU A 359 -5.67 18.58 21.46
C GLU A 359 -5.72 20.11 21.29
N ARG A 360 -6.56 20.81 22.08
CA ARG A 360 -6.59 22.28 22.12
C ARG A 360 -5.31 22.91 22.68
N GLU A 361 -4.69 22.34 23.70
CA GLU A 361 -3.41 22.86 24.25
C GLU A 361 -2.25 22.63 23.28
N ILE A 362 -2.20 21.48 22.60
CA ILE A 362 -1.22 21.20 21.54
C ILE A 362 -1.43 22.19 20.38
N LEU A 363 -2.67 22.38 19.93
CA LEU A 363 -3.05 23.40 18.93
C LEU A 363 -2.73 24.84 19.37
N GLN A 364 -2.70 25.13 20.68
CA GLN A 364 -2.35 26.44 21.23
C GLN A 364 -0.84 26.65 21.42
N ARG A 365 -0.05 25.58 21.56
CA ARG A 365 1.42 25.63 21.68
C ARG A 365 2.15 25.65 20.33
N VAL A 366 1.42 25.70 19.22
CA VAL A 366 1.98 25.70 17.86
C VAL A 366 2.67 27.04 17.58
N GLY A 367 3.94 27.15 17.98
CA GLY A 367 4.82 28.28 17.69
C GLY A 367 5.38 28.29 16.26
N VAL A 368 5.14 27.23 15.48
CA VAL A 368 5.55 27.06 14.08
C VAL A 368 4.51 26.14 13.42
N SER A 369 3.78 26.60 12.40
CA SER A 369 2.69 25.80 11.79
C SER A 369 3.23 24.56 11.08
N ASP A 370 3.02 23.36 11.61
CA ASP A 370 3.41 22.10 10.93
C ASP A 370 2.62 21.86 9.63
N TYR A 371 1.46 22.49 9.52
CA TYR A 371 0.53 22.36 8.40
C TYR A 371 0.95 23.15 7.17
N ASP A 372 1.64 24.29 7.37
CA ASP A 372 1.89 25.25 6.29
C ASP A 372 3.24 25.00 5.62
N THR A 373 3.23 24.26 4.51
CA THR A 373 4.44 24.04 3.70
C THR A 373 4.84 25.26 2.87
N ASN A 374 4.03 26.33 2.83
CA ASN A 374 4.33 27.57 2.11
C ASN A 374 5.00 28.62 3.01
N ASP A 375 4.86 28.52 4.34
CA ASP A 375 5.69 29.31 5.25
C ASP A 375 7.10 28.71 5.29
N PRO A 376 8.14 29.40 4.76
CA PRO A 376 9.51 28.90 4.75
C PRO A 376 10.09 28.69 6.16
N ARG A 377 9.41 29.20 7.20
CA ARG A 377 9.78 29.01 8.60
C ARG A 377 9.11 27.79 9.23
N SER A 378 8.15 27.15 8.55
CA SER A 378 7.50 25.96 9.08
C SER A 378 8.47 24.78 9.20
N ARG A 379 8.24 23.92 10.19
CA ARG A 379 9.06 22.71 10.38
C ARG A 379 9.04 21.84 9.13
N SER A 380 7.85 21.61 8.57
CA SER A 380 7.66 20.84 7.34
C SER A 380 8.42 21.45 6.16
N SER A 381 8.33 22.78 5.95
CA SER A 381 9.05 23.44 4.85
C SER A 381 10.57 23.34 5.01
N LEU A 382 11.09 23.54 6.22
CA LEU A 382 12.52 23.44 6.50
C LEU A 382 13.06 22.02 6.25
N ILE A 383 12.32 21.00 6.68
CA ILE A 383 12.69 19.60 6.47
C ILE A 383 12.63 19.25 4.98
N ILE A 384 11.57 19.65 4.29
CA ILE A 384 11.40 19.40 2.84
C ILE A 384 12.54 20.04 2.04
N ASP A 385 12.88 21.31 2.32
CA ASP A 385 14.00 21.99 1.66
C ASP A 385 15.34 21.28 1.96
N CYS A 386 15.57 20.88 3.21
CA CYS A 386 16.76 20.10 3.60
C CYS A 386 16.86 18.79 2.81
N LEU A 387 15.79 17.99 2.75
CA LEU A 387 15.73 16.75 1.98
C LEU A 387 16.01 17.00 0.50
N GLY A 388 15.40 18.03 -0.08
CA GLY A 388 15.65 18.43 -1.47
C GLY A 388 17.11 18.79 -1.73
N LYS A 389 17.78 19.48 -0.79
CA LYS A 389 19.22 19.78 -0.87
C LYS A 389 20.07 18.51 -0.79
N LEU A 390 19.75 17.59 0.11
CA LEU A 390 20.46 16.31 0.23
C LEU A 390 20.32 15.45 -1.05
N ILE A 391 19.13 15.42 -1.65
CA ILE A 391 18.88 14.72 -2.93
C ILE A 391 19.67 15.36 -4.06
N ARG A 392 19.57 16.69 -4.25
CA ARG A 392 20.31 17.41 -5.31
C ARG A 392 21.83 17.28 -5.14
N GLY A 393 22.31 17.21 -3.89
CA GLY A 393 23.71 16.98 -3.57
C GLY A 393 24.18 15.53 -3.68
N GLY A 394 23.30 14.58 -4.06
CA GLY A 394 23.61 13.15 -4.15
C GLY A 394 23.92 12.49 -2.81
N LYS A 395 23.57 13.12 -1.69
CA LYS A 395 23.81 12.63 -0.33
C LYS A 395 22.82 11.55 0.09
N ILE A 396 21.60 11.63 -0.45
CA ILE A 396 20.57 10.59 -0.39
C ILE A 396 19.93 10.42 -1.77
N SER A 397 19.33 9.25 -2.04
CA SER A 397 18.60 8.98 -3.29
C SER A 397 17.18 9.56 -3.25
N TYR A 398 16.57 9.74 -4.42
CA TYR A 398 15.11 9.79 -4.55
C TYR A 398 14.65 8.55 -5.34
N PRO A 399 13.72 7.75 -4.81
CA PRO A 399 13.13 7.83 -3.46
C PRO A 399 14.12 7.54 -2.32
N PHE A 400 13.73 7.91 -1.10
CA PHE A 400 14.46 7.66 0.16
C PHE A 400 13.56 6.98 1.20
N VAL A 401 14.18 6.52 2.29
CA VAL A 401 13.47 6.04 3.50
C VAL A 401 13.70 7.01 4.66
N LEU A 402 12.60 7.50 5.24
CA LEU A 402 12.59 8.38 6.40
C LEU A 402 11.77 7.78 7.53
N ALA A 403 12.27 7.86 8.76
CA ALA A 403 11.53 7.49 9.96
C ALA A 403 11.45 8.68 10.93
N ASP A 404 10.25 9.11 11.28
CA ASP A 404 9.98 10.04 12.37
C ASP A 404 9.71 9.25 13.65
N ILE A 405 10.67 9.33 14.58
CA ILE A 405 10.57 8.64 15.87
C ILE A 405 10.02 9.60 16.92
N CYS A 406 9.00 9.15 17.66
CA CYS A 406 8.17 10.01 18.50
C CYS A 406 7.39 11.05 17.67
N GLY A 407 6.82 10.62 16.55
CA GLY A 407 6.20 11.51 15.56
C GLY A 407 4.85 12.11 15.97
N GLY A 408 4.27 11.72 17.11
CA GLY A 408 3.07 12.33 17.66
C GLY A 408 1.88 12.22 16.71
N ASP A 409 1.37 13.35 16.24
CA ASP A 409 0.19 13.45 15.36
C ASP A 409 0.46 13.13 13.88
N ALA A 410 1.70 12.82 13.50
CA ALA A 410 2.13 12.45 12.15
C ALA A 410 1.93 13.55 11.06
N ILE A 411 1.68 14.81 11.41
CA ILE A 411 1.46 15.88 10.43
C ILE A 411 2.70 16.11 9.56
N VAL A 412 3.88 16.21 10.19
CA VAL A 412 5.15 16.43 9.48
C VAL A 412 5.42 15.29 8.50
N GLY A 413 5.28 14.04 8.95
CA GLY A 413 5.39 12.85 8.08
C GLY A 413 4.41 12.90 6.91
N THR A 414 3.18 13.34 7.15
CA THR A 414 2.16 13.52 6.09
C THR A 414 2.60 14.55 5.05
N LYS A 415 3.11 15.71 5.47
CA LYS A 415 3.60 16.76 4.55
C LYS A 415 4.82 16.33 3.75
N ILE A 416 5.73 15.60 4.37
CA ILE A 416 6.88 15.02 3.67
C ILE A 416 6.40 14.01 2.63
N LYS A 417 5.45 13.15 2.96
CA LYS A 417 4.91 12.14 2.03
C LYS A 417 4.15 12.78 0.86
N GLU A 418 3.39 13.85 1.11
CA GLU A 418 2.72 14.64 0.06
C GLU A 418 3.73 15.25 -0.92
N HIS A 419 4.90 15.71 -0.43
CA HIS A 419 5.95 16.29 -1.28
C HIS A 419 6.82 15.25 -1.98
N PHE A 420 7.11 14.13 -1.30
CA PHE A 420 7.98 13.06 -1.79
C PHE A 420 7.19 11.75 -1.90
N MET A 421 6.23 11.71 -2.82
CA MET A 421 5.24 10.62 -2.93
C MET A 421 5.84 9.21 -3.05
N LEU A 422 7.00 9.05 -3.68
CA LEU A 422 7.66 7.76 -3.87
C LEU A 422 8.50 7.33 -2.66
N SER A 423 8.79 8.24 -1.72
CA SER A 423 9.61 7.94 -0.55
C SER A 423 8.82 7.17 0.50
N GLU A 424 9.51 6.30 1.23
CA GLU A 424 8.93 5.62 2.39
C GLU A 424 9.00 6.55 3.59
N VAL A 425 7.85 6.88 4.17
CA VAL A 425 7.76 7.70 5.38
C VAL A 425 7.12 6.87 6.48
N ILE A 426 7.90 6.61 7.51
CA ILE A 426 7.51 5.87 8.70
C ILE A 426 7.34 6.86 9.84
N VAL A 427 6.26 6.72 10.60
CA VAL A 427 6.03 7.45 11.84
C VAL A 427 5.83 6.41 12.95
N GLN A 428 6.70 6.46 13.95
CA GLN A 428 6.56 5.67 15.17
C GLN A 428 5.96 6.55 16.26
N ASP A 429 4.84 6.10 16.83
CA ASP A 429 4.15 6.78 17.91
C ASP A 429 3.55 5.80 18.92
N CYS A 430 3.70 6.07 20.22
CA CYS A 430 3.15 5.20 21.26
C CYS A 430 1.63 5.28 21.38
N PHE A 431 1.00 6.30 20.79
CA PHE A 431 -0.44 6.51 20.71
C PHE A 431 -0.97 6.34 19.28
N LYS A 432 -0.36 5.45 18.48
CA LYS A 432 -0.87 5.05 17.16
C LYS A 432 -2.40 4.87 17.19
N GLY A 433 -3.07 5.48 16.21
CA GLY A 433 -4.52 5.48 16.07
C GLY A 433 -5.32 6.34 17.06
N LYS A 434 -4.67 7.08 17.99
CA LYS A 434 -5.37 7.96 18.93
C LYS A 434 -5.58 9.39 18.42
N PHE A 435 -4.72 9.87 17.52
CA PHE A 435 -4.90 11.17 16.87
C PHE A 435 -5.79 11.05 15.62
N SER A 436 -6.67 12.04 15.41
CA SER A 436 -7.53 12.10 14.22
C SER A 436 -6.71 12.19 12.93
N THR A 437 -5.57 12.88 12.98
CA THR A 437 -4.58 13.05 11.90
C THR A 437 -3.88 11.76 11.49
N HIS A 438 -3.82 10.73 12.35
CA HIS A 438 -3.26 9.42 11.99
C HIS A 438 -4.02 8.77 10.83
N LYS A 439 -5.34 8.95 10.79
CA LYS A 439 -6.14 8.45 9.67
C LYS A 439 -5.71 9.11 8.36
N GLN A 440 -5.57 10.44 8.37
CA GLN A 440 -5.11 11.19 7.21
C GLN A 440 -3.69 10.77 6.77
N ALA A 441 -2.76 10.63 7.73
CA ALA A 441 -1.40 10.18 7.45
C ALA A 441 -1.40 8.81 6.76
N HIS A 442 -2.20 7.87 7.29
CA HIS A 442 -2.34 6.53 6.71
C HIS A 442 -2.93 6.56 5.29
N GLU A 443 -3.99 7.36 5.06
CA GLU A 443 -4.61 7.56 3.75
C GLU A 443 -3.66 8.20 2.73
N ARG A 444 -2.64 8.94 3.18
CA ARG A 444 -1.57 9.51 2.35
C ARG A 444 -0.39 8.54 2.15
N GLY A 445 -0.46 7.34 2.71
CA GLY A 445 0.58 6.31 2.57
C GLY A 445 1.73 6.43 3.57
N VAL A 446 1.59 7.19 4.66
CA VAL A 446 2.52 7.14 5.80
C VAL A 446 2.32 5.82 6.54
N LYS A 447 3.42 5.13 6.88
CA LYS A 447 3.37 3.92 7.70
C LYS A 447 3.42 4.29 9.18
N LEU A 448 2.37 3.96 9.90
CA LEU A 448 2.26 4.21 11.34
C LEU A 448 2.57 2.94 12.11
N TYR A 449 3.47 3.03 13.08
CA TYR A 449 3.81 1.94 13.99
C TYR A 449 3.69 2.36 15.44
N GLY A 450 3.03 1.52 16.25
CA GLY A 450 3.11 1.58 17.69
C GLY A 450 4.51 1.19 18.15
N GLY A 451 5.05 1.87 19.16
CA GLY A 451 6.32 1.40 19.73
C GLY A 451 6.90 2.30 20.81
N TRP A 452 7.78 1.72 21.62
CA TRP A 452 8.50 2.41 22.68
C TRP A 452 9.91 2.79 22.23
N LEU A 453 10.40 3.94 22.67
CA LEU A 453 11.74 4.38 22.34
C LEU A 453 12.81 3.43 22.90
N GLN A 454 12.59 2.86 24.09
CA GLN A 454 13.48 1.85 24.66
C GLN A 454 13.70 0.65 23.73
N HIS A 455 12.61 0.07 23.22
CA HIS A 455 12.71 -1.06 22.29
C HIS A 455 13.43 -0.68 20.99
N LEU A 456 13.25 0.57 20.53
CA LEU A 456 13.93 1.06 19.34
C LEU A 456 15.44 1.11 19.55
N VAL A 457 15.91 1.73 20.64
CA VAL A 457 17.36 1.95 20.84
C VAL A 457 18.14 0.69 21.17
N GLU A 458 17.44 -0.37 21.58
CA GLU A 458 17.99 -1.72 21.82
C GLU A 458 18.14 -2.55 20.54
N GLY A 459 17.43 -2.20 19.47
CA GLY A 459 17.49 -2.90 18.19
C GLY A 459 18.34 -2.18 17.15
N ASP A 460 18.66 -2.88 16.08
CA ASP A 460 19.34 -2.31 14.91
C ASP A 460 18.62 -2.71 13.62
N LEU A 461 18.66 -1.82 12.63
CA LEU A 461 18.17 -2.03 11.28
C LEU A 461 19.18 -2.89 10.52
N ALA A 462 18.69 -3.83 9.71
CA ALA A 462 19.55 -4.59 8.79
C ALA A 462 20.20 -3.68 7.73
N ASN A 463 19.51 -2.59 7.36
CA ASN A 463 20.02 -1.57 6.44
C ASN A 463 19.81 -0.18 7.02
N LYS A 464 20.86 0.66 6.98
CA LYS A 464 20.76 2.07 7.35
C LYS A 464 19.72 2.78 6.48
N ILE A 465 18.78 3.47 7.13
CA ILE A 465 17.83 4.35 6.43
C ILE A 465 18.47 5.71 6.13
N ASP A 466 17.85 6.47 5.25
CA ASP A 466 18.46 7.70 4.77
C ASP A 466 18.34 8.82 5.80
N VAL A 467 17.15 9.00 6.41
CA VAL A 467 16.91 10.08 7.36
C VAL A 467 16.08 9.63 8.55
N VAL A 468 16.45 10.09 9.75
CA VAL A 468 15.61 9.97 10.95
C VAL A 468 15.19 11.35 11.44
N LEU A 469 13.95 11.51 11.87
CA LEU A 469 13.46 12.71 12.55
C LEU A 469 13.24 12.41 14.03
N MET A 470 13.55 13.38 14.89
CA MET A 470 13.12 13.39 16.30
C MET A 470 12.95 14.83 16.77
N LEU A 471 11.79 15.40 16.48
CA LEU A 471 11.58 16.84 16.59
C LEU A 471 11.34 17.29 18.02
N ASN A 472 10.43 16.70 18.79
CA ASN A 472 10.07 17.23 20.11
C ASN A 472 10.89 16.60 21.26
N THR A 473 11.32 15.35 21.11
CA THR A 473 11.91 14.58 22.20
C THR A 473 13.38 14.94 22.45
N PHE A 474 14.16 15.21 21.41
CA PHE A 474 15.61 15.38 21.55
C PHE A 474 15.99 16.60 22.40
N ARG A 475 15.38 17.77 22.17
CA ARG A 475 15.56 18.95 23.03
C ARG A 475 15.03 18.77 24.46
N GLY A 476 14.01 17.92 24.60
CA GLY A 476 13.24 17.74 25.83
C GLY A 476 13.92 16.92 26.92
N TRP A 477 15.09 16.31 26.65
CA TRP A 477 15.76 15.38 27.58
C TRP A 477 16.01 15.91 28.99
N HIS A 478 16.25 17.21 29.14
CA HIS A 478 16.47 17.82 30.46
C HIS A 478 15.17 17.96 31.29
N SER A 479 14.03 18.07 30.61
CA SER A 479 12.71 18.15 31.23
C SER A 479 12.00 16.79 31.31
N ALA A 480 12.67 15.75 30.80
CA ALA A 480 12.18 14.41 30.57
C ALA A 480 11.65 13.69 31.82
N GLN A 481 12.12 14.07 33.01
CA GLN A 481 11.88 13.35 34.27
C GLN A 481 12.18 11.83 34.14
N LEU A 482 13.26 11.49 33.42
CA LEU A 482 13.69 10.09 33.23
C LEU A 482 13.85 9.39 34.58
N ARG A 483 13.41 8.13 34.68
CA ARG A 483 13.66 7.30 35.85
C ARG A 483 15.16 7.00 35.98
N PRO A 484 15.65 6.57 37.16
CA PRO A 484 17.07 6.26 37.34
C PRO A 484 17.63 5.24 36.32
N ASN A 485 16.82 4.26 35.91
CA ASN A 485 17.19 3.24 34.91
C ASN A 485 17.03 3.72 33.45
N GLU A 486 16.63 4.98 33.22
CA GLU A 486 16.35 5.54 31.89
C GLU A 486 17.30 6.68 31.52
N GLN A 487 18.20 7.06 32.43
CA GLN A 487 19.13 8.18 32.25
C GLN A 487 20.06 8.01 31.04
N ASP A 488 20.23 6.78 30.55
CA ASP A 488 21.07 6.48 29.38
C ASP A 488 20.32 6.50 28.03
N ILE A 489 18.98 6.60 28.04
CA ILE A 489 18.16 6.64 26.82
C ILE A 489 18.61 7.76 25.85
N PRO A 490 18.91 9.00 26.29
CA PRO A 490 19.38 10.05 25.38
C PRO A 490 20.65 9.64 24.61
N MET A 491 21.62 9.05 25.31
CA MET A 491 22.87 8.60 24.70
C MET A 491 22.64 7.38 23.79
N LYS A 492 21.83 6.41 24.24
CA LYS A 492 21.47 5.24 23.42
C LYS A 492 20.75 5.65 22.13
N THR A 493 19.88 6.66 22.20
CA THR A 493 19.19 7.23 21.03
C THR A 493 20.18 7.82 20.04
N LEU A 494 21.15 8.61 20.50
CA LEU A 494 22.19 9.16 19.63
C LEU A 494 23.04 8.06 18.97
N LEU A 495 23.45 7.06 19.75
CA LEU A 495 24.20 5.92 19.22
C LEU A 495 23.38 5.12 18.20
N TRP A 496 22.07 5.00 18.43
CA TRP A 496 21.17 4.37 17.48
C TRP A 496 21.09 5.16 16.17
N PHE A 497 20.98 6.50 16.20
CA PHE A 497 21.01 7.32 14.99
C PHE A 497 22.29 7.08 14.18
N GLU A 498 23.45 7.05 14.82
CA GLU A 498 24.73 6.82 14.16
C GLU A 498 24.82 5.45 13.47
N ARG A 499 24.26 4.42 14.11
CA ARG A 499 24.26 3.04 13.59
C ARG A 499 23.19 2.80 12.53
N ASN A 500 22.07 3.51 12.56
CA ASN A 500 20.88 3.15 11.79
C ASN A 500 20.44 4.20 10.76
N SER A 501 21.04 5.39 10.74
CA SER A 501 20.71 6.44 9.77
C SER A 501 21.95 7.04 9.10
N LYS A 502 21.78 7.65 7.93
CA LYS A 502 22.81 8.49 7.29
C LYS A 502 22.77 9.93 7.82
N PHE A 503 21.56 10.46 7.97
CA PHE A 503 21.28 11.78 8.51
C PHE A 503 20.21 11.66 9.59
N PHE A 504 20.27 12.55 10.57
CA PHE A 504 19.15 12.77 11.48
C PHE A 504 18.85 14.26 11.60
N ILE A 505 17.58 14.59 11.67
CA ILE A 505 17.07 15.95 11.85
C ILE A 505 16.37 16.02 13.19
N VAL A 506 16.84 16.92 14.05
CA VAL A 506 16.34 17.07 15.42
C VAL A 506 16.17 18.53 15.74
N THR A 507 15.37 18.82 16.78
CA THR A 507 15.50 20.10 17.48
C THR A 507 16.44 19.91 18.67
N ALA A 508 17.39 20.82 18.82
CA ALA A 508 18.43 20.73 19.83
C ALA A 508 18.69 22.10 20.47
N THR A 509 19.01 22.10 21.76
CA THR A 509 19.52 23.30 22.45
C THR A 509 20.94 23.62 22.01
N VAL A 510 21.42 24.82 22.30
CA VAL A 510 22.81 25.25 22.02
C VAL A 510 23.83 24.28 22.63
N ASP A 511 23.60 23.81 23.84
CA ASP A 511 24.53 22.89 24.52
C ASP A 511 24.53 21.50 23.89
N GLN A 512 23.36 21.03 23.42
CA GLN A 512 23.27 19.77 22.67
C GLN A 512 23.96 19.86 21.31
N ILE A 513 23.87 21.01 20.63
CA ILE A 513 24.61 21.27 19.38
C ILE A 513 26.12 21.17 19.64
N LYS A 514 26.65 21.89 20.64
CA LYS A 514 28.07 21.82 21.01
C LYS A 514 28.50 20.40 21.35
N PHE A 515 27.67 19.65 22.07
CA PHE A 515 27.93 18.26 22.41
C PHE A 515 28.03 17.37 21.15
N LEU A 516 27.16 17.57 20.16
CA LEU A 516 27.22 16.85 18.87
C LEU A 516 28.50 17.21 18.09
N GLU A 517 28.87 18.49 18.02
CA GLU A 517 30.12 18.93 17.37
C GLU A 517 31.36 18.30 18.02
N GLN A 518 31.41 18.26 19.35
CA GLN A 518 32.49 17.63 20.12
C GLN A 518 32.60 16.12 19.84
N ARG A 519 31.51 15.47 19.42
CA ARG A 519 31.50 14.06 19.00
C ARG A 519 31.85 13.85 17.52
N GLY A 520 32.22 14.92 16.82
CA GLY A 520 32.65 14.88 15.42
C GLY A 520 31.49 14.85 14.42
N PHE A 521 30.29 15.26 14.82
CA PHE A 521 29.20 15.45 13.87
C PHE A 521 29.35 16.79 13.15
N THR A 522 29.08 16.79 11.85
CA THR A 522 28.86 18.00 11.07
C THR A 522 27.38 18.37 11.17
N ILE A 523 27.12 19.66 11.39
CA ILE A 523 25.78 20.19 11.68
C ILE A 523 25.43 21.25 10.65
N VAL A 524 24.24 21.13 10.06
CA VAL A 524 23.64 22.16 9.22
C VAL A 524 22.44 22.74 9.96
N LEU A 525 22.50 24.03 10.27
CA LEU A 525 21.39 24.76 10.87
C LEU A 525 20.27 24.95 9.84
N LEU A 526 19.08 24.44 10.13
CA LEU A 526 17.91 24.57 9.25
C LEU A 526 17.09 25.81 9.60
N GLY A 527 16.89 26.07 10.88
CA GLY A 527 16.10 27.22 11.34
C GLY A 527 15.87 27.21 12.85
N LYS A 528 14.99 28.12 13.31
CA LYS A 528 14.58 28.16 14.71
C LYS A 528 13.69 26.95 15.03
N GLY A 529 13.95 26.29 16.14
CA GLY A 529 13.05 25.28 16.72
C GLY A 529 12.01 25.91 17.64
N GLU A 530 11.38 25.08 18.46
CA GLU A 530 10.52 25.55 19.55
C GLU A 530 11.38 26.09 20.72
N ASP A 531 10.87 27.08 21.46
CA ASP A 531 11.57 27.77 22.54
C ASP A 531 12.94 28.33 22.09
N ASP A 532 14.01 28.10 22.87
CA ASP A 532 15.39 28.51 22.59
C ASP A 532 16.20 27.42 21.86
N SER A 533 15.51 26.48 21.20
CA SER A 533 16.14 25.42 20.41
C SER A 533 16.27 25.77 18.93
N TYR A 534 17.09 25.01 18.23
CA TYR A 534 17.29 25.11 16.79
C TYR A 534 16.98 23.78 16.13
N MET A 535 16.42 23.84 14.92
CA MET A 535 16.30 22.67 14.07
C MET A 535 17.59 22.50 13.28
N ILE A 536 18.17 21.30 13.34
CA ILE A 536 19.46 20.98 12.75
C ILE A 536 19.39 19.67 11.97
N CYS A 537 20.16 19.58 10.88
CA CYS A 537 20.46 18.32 10.20
C CYS A 537 21.89 17.89 10.54
N VAL A 538 22.07 16.63 10.92
CA VAL A 538 23.30 16.13 11.52
C VAL A 538 23.78 14.88 10.79
N SER A 539 25.08 14.80 10.51
CA SER A 539 25.73 13.61 9.96
C SER A 539 27.23 13.61 10.25
N LYS A 540 27.87 12.43 10.18
CA LYS A 540 29.34 12.32 10.21
C LYS A 540 29.98 12.50 8.82
N ASN A 541 29.20 12.35 7.75
CA ASN A 541 29.72 12.22 6.38
C ASN A 541 29.09 13.25 5.43
N PHE A 542 29.02 14.51 5.86
CA PHE A 542 28.31 15.57 5.13
C PHE A 542 28.83 15.83 3.72
#